data_AF-A0A1Q8LG03-F1
#
_entry.id   AF-A0A1Q8LG03-F1
#
_cell.length_a   1.000
_cell.length_b   1.000
_cell.length_c   1.000
_cell.angle_alpha   90.00
_cell.angle_beta   90.00
_cell.angle_gamma   90.00
#
_symmetry.space_group_name_H-M   'P 1'
#
loop_
_entity.id
_entity.type
_entity.pdbx_description
1 polymer ?
#
loop_
_entity_poly.entity_id
_entity_poly.type
_entity_poly.pdbx_seq_one_letter_code
_entity_poly.pdbx_strand_id
1 'polypeptide(L)'
;MLLHDQWLPGEVGARIHSETGYDPADKDAHERTDLYSFMREAGYQPAQTTERVSTRMPDPDERDVMSIPPGVPVLITLRTTRDASQIELETSNLRSNW
;
A
#
# COMPACT_ATOMS: atom_id res chain seq x y z
N MET A 1 3.24 -10.22 12.35
CA MET A 1 3.36 -8.75 12.22
C MET A 1 3.42 -8.43 10.73
N LEU A 2 3.04 -7.23 10.31
CA LEU A 2 3.08 -6.79 8.91
C LEU A 2 3.77 -5.43 8.81
N LEU A 3 4.64 -5.26 7.82
CA LEU A 3 5.06 -3.95 7.35
C LEU A 3 4.37 -3.67 6.02
N HIS A 4 3.76 -2.49 5.92
CA HIS A 4 3.04 -2.07 4.73
C HIS A 4 3.44 -0.63 4.42
N ASP A 5 4.14 -0.45 3.31
CA ASP A 5 4.38 0.87 2.75
C ASP A 5 3.48 1.06 1.55
N GLN A 6 2.86 2.22 1.48
CA GLN A 6 1.95 2.57 0.42
C GLN A 6 2.33 3.92 -0.16
N TRP A 7 2.40 3.99 -1.48
CA TRP A 7 2.73 5.19 -2.23
C TRP A 7 1.62 5.51 -3.22
N LEU A 8 1.28 6.79 -3.28
CA LEU A 8 0.36 7.35 -4.25
C LEU A 8 1.08 8.45 -5.05
N PRO A 9 0.77 8.63 -6.34
CA PRO A 9 1.11 9.88 -7.01
C PRO A 9 0.54 11.07 -6.24
N GLY A 10 1.32 12.15 -6.13
CA GLY A 10 0.93 13.32 -5.33
C GLY A 10 -0.41 13.92 -5.74
N GLU A 11 -0.73 13.90 -7.04
CA GLU A 11 -2.03 14.36 -7.55
C GLU A 11 -3.21 13.48 -7.09
N VAL A 12 -3.00 12.16 -6.99
CA VAL A 12 -4.02 11.22 -6.51
C VAL A 12 -4.28 11.46 -5.04
N GLY A 13 -3.22 11.57 -4.22
CA GLY A 13 -3.35 11.86 -2.79
C GLY A 13 -4.00 13.21 -2.52
N ALA A 14 -3.57 14.27 -3.23
CA ALA A 14 -4.13 15.61 -3.10
C ALA A 14 -5.62 15.66 -3.46
N ARG A 15 -6.02 14.93 -4.52
CA ARG A 15 -7.42 14.87 -4.92
C ARG A 15 -8.27 14.05 -3.96
N ILE A 16 -7.76 12.94 -3.43
CA ILE A 16 -8.43 12.20 -2.36
C ILE A 16 -8.69 13.13 -1.17
N HIS A 17 -7.68 13.89 -0.74
CA HIS A 17 -7.84 14.85 0.34
C HIS A 17 -8.88 15.93 0.04
N SER A 18 -8.84 16.54 -1.15
CA SER A 18 -9.78 17.61 -1.50
C SER A 18 -11.23 17.13 -1.61
N GLU A 19 -11.47 15.92 -2.13
CA GLU A 19 -12.82 15.41 -2.39
C GLU A 19 -13.43 14.68 -1.19
N THR A 20 -12.59 14.06 -0.34
CA THR A 20 -13.07 13.17 0.74
C THR A 20 -12.76 13.68 2.15
N GLY A 21 -11.83 14.65 2.27
CA GLY A 21 -11.29 15.13 3.54
C GLY A 21 -10.29 14.16 4.20
N TYR A 22 -10.11 12.96 3.66
CA TYR A 22 -9.11 12.00 4.12
C TYR A 22 -7.74 12.35 3.53
N ASP A 23 -6.72 12.55 4.37
CA ASP A 23 -5.33 12.72 3.92
C ASP A 23 -4.60 11.36 3.97
N PRO A 24 -4.28 10.75 2.81
CA PRO A 24 -3.54 9.48 2.78
C PRO A 24 -2.09 9.60 3.31
N ALA A 25 -1.56 10.81 3.48
CA ALA A 25 -0.24 11.05 4.04
C ALA A 25 -0.25 11.24 5.57
N ASP A 26 -1.43 11.43 6.17
CA ASP A 26 -1.57 11.54 7.62
C ASP A 26 -1.58 10.15 8.27
N LYS A 27 -0.46 9.81 8.90
CA LYS A 27 -0.26 8.54 9.62
C LYS A 27 -1.22 8.32 10.79
N ASP A 28 -1.82 9.39 11.33
CA ASP A 28 -2.71 9.34 12.48
C ASP A 28 -4.19 9.36 12.03
N ALA A 29 -4.44 9.57 10.74
CA ALA A 29 -5.78 9.53 10.17
C ALA A 29 -6.39 8.15 10.32
N HIS A 30 -7.56 8.10 10.94
CA HIS A 30 -8.34 6.88 11.01
C HIS A 30 -9.15 6.74 9.73
N GLU A 31 -8.80 5.74 8.94
CA GLU A 31 -9.53 5.35 7.74
C GLU A 31 -10.99 5.05 8.06
N ARG A 32 -11.91 5.88 7.53
CA ARG A 32 -13.35 5.58 7.57
C ARG A 32 -13.70 4.37 6.69
N THR A 33 -12.91 4.14 5.64
CA THR A 33 -13.07 3.09 4.63
C THR A 33 -11.70 2.80 3.96
N ASP A 34 -11.64 1.85 3.03
CA ASP A 34 -10.40 1.48 2.35
C ASP A 34 -9.96 2.52 1.29
N LEU A 35 -8.67 2.48 0.91
CA LEU A 35 -8.11 3.42 -0.05
C LEU A 35 -8.79 3.39 -1.42
N TYR A 36 -9.25 2.25 -1.92
CA TYR A 36 -9.91 2.20 -3.24
C TYR A 36 -11.29 2.84 -3.20
N SER A 37 -11.98 2.75 -2.06
CA SER A 37 -13.21 3.51 -1.83
C SER A 37 -12.95 5.01 -1.87
N PHE A 38 -11.89 5.50 -1.20
CA PHE A 38 -11.49 6.91 -1.30
C PHE A 38 -11.07 7.34 -2.72
N MET A 39 -10.35 6.48 -3.46
CA MET A 39 -10.03 6.73 -4.86
C MET A 39 -11.30 6.88 -5.71
N ARG A 40 -12.31 6.03 -5.51
CA ARG A 40 -13.60 6.10 -6.23
C ARG A 40 -14.37 7.36 -5.90
N GLU A 41 -14.43 7.74 -4.62
CA GLU A 41 -15.04 9.01 -4.19
C GLU A 41 -14.33 10.22 -4.83
N ALA A 42 -13.00 10.17 -4.96
CA ALA A 42 -12.19 11.19 -5.63
C ALA A 42 -12.28 11.17 -7.18
N GLY A 43 -13.07 10.26 -7.75
CA GLY A 43 -13.30 10.15 -9.20
C GLY A 43 -12.29 9.29 -9.96
N TYR A 44 -11.35 8.64 -9.26
CA TYR A 44 -10.48 7.62 -9.87
C TYR A 44 -11.21 6.28 -9.95
N GLN A 45 -10.83 5.44 -10.92
CA GLN A 45 -11.43 4.12 -11.08
C GLN A 45 -10.33 3.07 -11.12
N PRO A 46 -9.89 2.55 -9.95
CA PRO A 46 -9.01 1.38 -9.90
C PRO A 46 -9.64 0.23 -10.71
N ALA A 47 -8.92 -0.23 -11.72
CA ALA A 47 -9.43 -1.18 -12.72
C ALA A 47 -8.57 -2.45 -12.82
N GLN A 48 -7.26 -2.33 -12.64
CA GLN A 48 -6.33 -3.45 -12.72
C GLN A 48 -5.30 -3.39 -11.60
N THR A 49 -4.99 -4.54 -11.04
CA THR A 49 -3.89 -4.70 -10.09
C THR A 49 -2.93 -5.76 -10.61
N THR A 50 -1.63 -5.48 -10.54
CA THR A 50 -0.57 -6.46 -10.77
C THR A 50 0.20 -6.66 -9.47
N GLU A 51 0.41 -7.93 -9.10
CA GLU A 51 1.17 -8.29 -7.92
C GLU A 51 2.38 -9.13 -8.30
N ARG A 52 3.53 -8.80 -7.72
CA ARG A 52 4.71 -9.64 -7.72
C ARG A 52 4.91 -10.17 -6.30
N VAL A 53 4.80 -11.49 -6.17
CA VAL A 53 4.98 -12.20 -4.90
C VAL A 53 6.35 -12.87 -4.90
N SER A 54 7.12 -12.69 -3.83
CA SER A 54 8.46 -13.27 -3.67
C SER A 54 8.77 -13.54 -2.21
N THR A 55 9.86 -14.27 -1.95
CA THR A 55 10.34 -14.54 -0.59
C THR A 55 11.84 -14.30 -0.49
N ARG A 56 12.30 -13.87 0.69
CA ARG A 56 13.73 -13.79 1.06
C ARG A 56 13.90 -13.88 2.58
N MET A 57 15.13 -14.00 3.05
CA MET A 57 15.41 -13.78 4.48
C MET A 57 15.15 -12.32 4.86
N PRO A 58 14.71 -12.03 6.11
CA PRO A 58 14.48 -10.67 6.56
C PRO A 58 15.78 -9.90 6.71
N ASP A 59 15.71 -8.61 6.38
CA ASP A 59 16.75 -7.62 6.65
C ASP A 59 16.82 -7.33 8.16
N PRO A 60 17.92 -6.77 8.71
CA PRO A 60 18.04 -6.52 10.15
C PRO A 60 16.85 -5.74 10.75
N ASP A 61 16.45 -4.64 10.11
CA ASP A 61 15.36 -3.80 10.59
C ASP A 61 14.01 -4.56 10.61
N GLU A 62 13.77 -5.43 9.63
CA GLU A 62 12.56 -6.24 9.57
C GLU A 62 12.53 -7.29 10.69
N ARG A 63 13.68 -7.87 11.05
CA ARG A 63 13.77 -8.82 12.17
C ARG A 63 13.36 -8.17 13.47
N ASP A 64 13.88 -6.97 13.70
CA ASP A 64 13.67 -6.24 14.94
C ASP A 64 12.23 -5.71 15.03
N VAL A 65 11.74 -5.05 13.98
CA VAL A 65 10.40 -4.43 13.99
C VAL A 65 9.29 -5.48 13.93
N MET A 66 9.48 -6.58 13.21
CA MET A 66 8.46 -7.63 13.07
C MET A 66 8.63 -8.79 14.05
N SER A 67 9.66 -8.76 14.92
CA SER A 67 10.01 -9.83 15.85
C SER A 67 10.16 -11.20 15.18
N ILE A 68 10.90 -11.25 14.07
CA ILE A 68 11.01 -12.46 13.23
C ILE A 68 12.03 -13.44 13.83
N PRO A 69 11.66 -14.70 14.10
CA PRO A 69 12.61 -15.69 14.59
C PRO A 69 13.74 -15.98 13.58
N PRO A 70 14.91 -16.44 14.06
CA PRO A 70 15.98 -16.90 13.18
C PRO A 70 15.48 -17.98 12.21
N GLY A 71 15.86 -17.87 10.94
CA GLY A 71 15.52 -18.86 9.91
C GLY A 71 14.13 -18.73 9.28
N VAL A 72 13.31 -17.77 9.71
CA VAL A 72 11.98 -17.53 9.12
C VAL A 72 12.10 -16.52 7.96
N PRO A 73 11.71 -16.88 6.72
CA PRO A 73 11.70 -15.95 5.60
C PRO A 73 10.54 -14.95 5.71
N VAL A 74 10.64 -13.86 4.95
CA VAL A 74 9.54 -12.92 4.72
C VAL A 74 8.91 -13.17 3.36
N LEU A 75 7.58 -13.11 3.32
CA LEU A 75 6.79 -12.97 2.11
C LEU A 75 6.71 -11.49 1.74
N ILE A 76 7.00 -11.17 0.49
CA ILE A 76 7.00 -9.83 -0.06
C ILE A 76 6.01 -9.79 -1.22
N THR A 77 5.01 -8.90 -1.11
CA THR A 77 4.09 -8.59 -2.21
C THR A 77 4.29 -7.14 -2.62
N LEU A 78 4.79 -6.95 -3.85
CA LEU A 78 4.78 -5.66 -4.52
C LEU A 78 3.53 -5.57 -5.38
N ARG A 79 2.66 -4.62 -5.07
CA ARG A 79 1.41 -4.38 -5.80
C ARG A 79 1.49 -3.04 -6.52
N THR A 80 1.01 -2.99 -7.75
CA THR A 80 0.73 -1.75 -8.47
C THR A 80 -0.70 -1.79 -8.98
N THR A 81 -1.45 -0.72 -8.71
CA THR A 81 -2.83 -0.55 -9.15
C THR A 81 -2.95 0.56 -10.17
N ARG A 82 -3.67 0.29 -11.24
CA ARG A 82 -3.88 1.19 -12.38
C ARG A 82 -5.37 1.37 -12.68
N ASP A 83 -5.69 2.50 -13.29
CA ASP A 83 -7.00 2.72 -13.90
C ASP A 83 -7.14 2.02 -15.27
N ALA A 84 -8.30 2.17 -15.90
CA ALA A 84 -8.57 1.60 -17.22
C ALA A 84 -7.71 2.18 -18.35
N SER A 85 -7.15 3.38 -18.14
CA SER A 85 -6.23 4.06 -19.05
C SER A 85 -4.76 3.71 -18.77
N GLN A 86 -4.51 2.75 -17.86
CA GLN A 86 -3.17 2.32 -17.43
C GLN A 86 -2.37 3.39 -16.68
N ILE A 87 -3.03 4.40 -16.14
CA ILE A 87 -2.40 5.37 -15.24
C ILE A 87 -2.27 4.72 -13.86
N GLU A 88 -1.08 4.81 -13.27
CA GLU A 88 -0.79 4.29 -11.94
C GLU A 88 -1.48 5.15 -10.87
N LEU A 89 -2.20 4.49 -9.97
CA LEU A 89 -2.92 5.13 -8.87
C LEU A 89 -2.26 4.85 -7.52
N GLU A 90 -1.68 3.67 -7.37
CA GLU A 90 -1.04 3.24 -6.12
C GLU A 90 0.03 2.20 -6.41
N THR A 91 1.05 2.19 -5.55
CA THR A 91 1.95 1.06 -5.39
C THR A 91 2.13 0.78 -3.91
N SER A 92 2.07 -0.49 -3.51
CA SER A 92 2.35 -0.90 -2.13
C SER A 92 3.40 -2.00 -2.06
N ASN A 93 4.21 -1.96 -1.01
CA ASN A 93 5.10 -3.03 -0.63
C ASN A 93 4.65 -3.62 0.71
N LEU A 94 4.14 -4.84 0.66
CA LEU A 94 3.64 -5.59 1.79
C LEU A 94 4.65 -6.67 2.18
N ARG A 95 5.11 -6.65 3.44
CA ARG A 95 6.07 -7.61 3.97
C ARG A 95 5.50 -8.29 5.20
N SER A 96 5.42 -9.62 5.15
CA SER A 96 4.78 -10.42 6.20
C SER A 96 5.56 -11.69 6.51
N ASN A 97 5.37 -12.23 7.72
CA ASN A 97 6.05 -13.43 8.22
C ASN A 97 5.06 -14.56 8.61
N TRP A 98 3.89 -14.59 7.96
CA TRP A 98 2.89 -15.65 8.15
C TRP A 98 3.34 -16.97 7.54
#